data_AF-A0A383ATT9-F1
#
_entry.id   AF-A0A383ATT9-F1
#
_cell.length_a   1.000
_cell.length_b   1.000
_cell.length_c   1.000
_cell.angle_alpha   90.00
_cell.angle_beta   90.00
_cell.angle_gamma   90.00
#
_symmetry.space_group_name_H-M   'P 1'
#
loop_
_entity.id
_entity.type
_entity.pdbx_description
1 polymer ?
#
loop_
_entity_poly.entity_id
_entity_poly.type
_entity_poly.pdbx_seq_one_letter_code
_entity_poly.pdbx_strand_id
1 'polypeptide(L)'
;MRGTLETIVGAMFAGKTSELLKRILWAKHQDKNILVIKSKIDNRYSEELISTHNNLSHECFPMENWQKVKSKFTINKKNYDVLFLDEIQFMDTKETIEIIEGFLTQGIDVV
;
A
#
# COMPACT_ATOMS: atom_id res chain seq x y z
N MET A 1 -19.06 -5.90 7.03
CA MET A 1 -18.81 -4.48 7.28
C MET A 1 -17.88 -3.99 6.18
N ARG A 2 -18.09 -2.79 5.64
CA ARG A 2 -17.23 -2.22 4.58
C ARG A 2 -15.89 -1.74 5.19
N GLY A 3 -14.80 -1.85 4.44
CA GLY A 3 -13.49 -1.33 4.84
C GLY A 3 -13.39 0.19 4.71
N THR A 4 -12.33 0.79 5.26
CA THR A 4 -12.08 2.23 5.19
C THR A 4 -11.02 2.58 4.15
N LEU A 5 -11.16 3.74 3.51
CA LEU A 5 -10.12 4.33 2.66
C LEU A 5 -9.55 5.57 3.35
N GLU A 6 -8.26 5.58 3.57
CA GLU A 6 -7.51 6.75 4.02
C GLU A 6 -6.54 7.18 2.94
N THR A 7 -6.25 8.48 2.82
CA THR A 7 -5.25 8.98 1.87
C THR A 7 -4.22 9.85 2.59
N ILE A 8 -2.96 9.71 2.18
CA ILE A 8 -1.84 10.54 2.66
C ILE A 8 -1.30 11.32 1.46
N VAL A 9 -1.67 12.60 1.38
CA VAL A 9 -1.35 13.45 0.23
C VAL A 9 -0.46 14.62 0.64
N GLY A 10 0.36 15.10 -0.31
CA GLY A 10 1.29 16.20 -0.08
C GLY A 10 2.43 16.23 -1.10
N ALA A 11 3.15 17.34 -1.14
CA ALA A 11 4.32 17.48 -1.99
C ALA A 11 5.43 16.46 -1.63
N MET A 12 6.45 16.34 -2.48
CA MET A 12 7.69 15.65 -2.10
C MET A 12 8.26 16.28 -0.82
N PHE A 13 8.91 15.48 0.04
CA PHE A 13 9.45 15.89 1.35
C PHE A 13 8.41 16.29 2.44
N ALA A 14 7.10 16.23 2.15
CA ALA A 14 6.05 16.48 3.15
C ALA A 14 5.86 15.32 4.17
N GLY A 15 6.72 14.30 4.16
CA GLY A 15 6.66 13.20 5.12
C GLY A 15 5.58 12.13 4.84
N LYS A 16 5.04 12.05 3.61
CA LYS A 16 4.00 11.06 3.25
C LYS A 16 4.40 9.62 3.60
N THR A 17 5.55 9.19 3.10
CA THR A 17 6.10 7.85 3.35
C THR A 17 6.37 7.61 4.84
N SER A 18 6.79 8.64 5.59
CA SER A 18 6.97 8.53 7.04
C SER A 18 5.67 8.26 7.77
N GLU A 19 4.58 8.93 7.39
CA GLU A 19 3.25 8.68 7.95
C GLU A 19 2.71 7.30 7.53
N LEU A 20 2.94 6.87 6.28
CA LEU A 20 2.59 5.52 5.82
C LEU A 20 3.31 4.44 6.64
N LEU A 21 4.63 4.57 6.84
CA LEU A 21 5.43 3.66 7.66
C LEU A 21 4.96 3.62 9.12
N LYS A 22 4.53 4.76 9.67
CA LYS A 22 3.94 4.83 11.01
C LYS A 22 2.63 4.04 11.08
N ARG A 23 1.75 4.14 10.07
CA ARG A 23 0.50 3.35 10.03
C ARG A 23 0.76 1.86 9.85
N ILE A 24 1.76 1.49 9.06
CA ILE A 24 2.24 0.10 8.93
C ILE A 24 2.70 -0.43 10.30
N LEU A 25 3.50 0.34 11.04
CA LEU A 25 3.97 -0.03 12.38
C LEU A 25 2.80 -0.29 13.34
N TRP A 26 1.81 0.62 13.37
CA TRP A 26 0.64 0.45 14.23
C TRP A 26 -0.24 -0.73 13.83
N ALA A 27 -0.42 -0.99 12.53
CA ALA A 27 -1.16 -2.15 12.06
C ALA A 27 -0.50 -3.46 12.50
N LYS A 28 0.84 -3.54 12.42
CA LYS A 28 1.59 -4.69 12.93
C LYS A 28 1.46 -4.88 14.44
N HIS A 29 1.49 -3.80 15.22
CA HIS A 29 1.27 -3.86 16.68
C HIS A 29 -0.13 -4.35 17.08
N GLN A 30 -1.09 -4.29 16.16
CA GLN A 30 -2.46 -4.80 16.33
C GLN A 30 -2.64 -6.20 15.73
N ASP A 31 -1.54 -6.88 15.36
CA ASP A 31 -1.54 -8.20 14.71
C ASP A 31 -2.38 -8.25 13.43
N LYS A 32 -2.53 -7.11 12.73
CA LYS A 32 -3.21 -7.07 11.43
C LYS A 32 -2.35 -7.75 10.36
N ASN A 33 -2.99 -8.54 9.51
CA ASN A 33 -2.36 -9.05 8.30
C ASN A 33 -2.30 -7.94 7.25
N ILE A 34 -1.10 -7.57 6.80
CA ILE A 34 -0.92 -6.42 5.91
C ILE A 34 -0.27 -6.82 4.59
N LEU A 35 -0.64 -6.12 3.53
CA LEU A 35 0.08 -6.15 2.25
C LEU A 35 0.54 -4.74 1.92
N VAL A 36 1.84 -4.58 1.72
CA VAL A 36 2.45 -3.28 1.40
C VAL A 36 2.91 -3.34 -0.05
N ILE A 37 2.44 -2.40 -0.88
CA ILE A 37 2.68 -2.36 -2.31
C ILE A 37 3.23 -0.98 -2.66
N LYS A 38 4.20 -0.95 -3.58
CA LYS A 38 4.61 0.31 -4.22
C LYS A 38 4.70 0.13 -5.73
N SER A 39 4.61 1.22 -6.48
CA SER A 39 4.91 1.18 -7.92
C SER A 39 6.40 0.88 -8.14
N LYS A 40 6.71 -0.07 -9.06
CA LYS A 40 8.08 -0.38 -9.49
C LYS A 40 8.76 0.80 -10.19
N ILE A 41 7.99 1.77 -10.67
CA ILE A 41 8.52 3.02 -11.24
C ILE A 41 9.33 3.78 -10.19
N ASP A 42 9.01 3.65 -8.90
CA ASP A 42 9.81 4.22 -7.83
C ASP A 42 10.96 3.29 -7.38
N ASN A 43 12.13 3.49 -8.00
CA ASN A 43 13.38 2.80 -7.69
C ASN A 43 14.45 3.70 -7.04
N ARG A 44 14.06 4.88 -6.52
CA ARG A 44 15.02 5.91 -6.03
C ARG A 44 15.91 5.45 -4.87
N TYR A 45 15.46 4.47 -4.08
CA TYR A 45 16.15 4.01 -2.87
C TYR A 45 16.32 2.49 -2.77
N SER A 46 15.36 1.71 -3.25
CA SER A 46 15.37 0.24 -3.26
C SER A 46 14.26 -0.24 -4.19
N GLU A 47 14.33 -1.45 -4.73
CA GLU A 47 13.19 -2.04 -5.46
C GLU A 47 12.17 -2.67 -4.51
N GLU A 48 12.61 -3.25 -3.38
CA GLU A 48 11.75 -4.07 -2.51
C GLU A 48 11.41 -3.39 -1.18
N LEU A 49 11.88 -2.15 -0.98
CA LEU A 49 11.57 -1.37 0.21
C LEU A 49 10.81 -0.09 -0.14
N ILE A 50 9.86 0.25 0.71
CA ILE A 50 9.45 1.64 0.94
C ILE A 50 10.45 2.23 1.93
N SER A 51 10.97 3.41 1.66
CA SER A 51 11.99 4.03 2.51
C SER A 51 11.88 5.55 2.54
N THR A 52 12.29 6.12 3.68
CA THR A 52 12.36 7.57 3.89
C THR A 52 13.80 8.06 3.79
N HIS A 53 13.96 9.38 3.65
CA HIS A 53 15.27 10.04 3.67
C HIS A 53 16.09 9.80 4.95
N ASN A 54 15.45 9.50 6.07
CA ASN A 54 16.11 9.20 7.35
C ASN A 54 16.27 7.68 7.59
N ASN A 55 16.33 6.89 6.52
CA ASN A 55 16.60 5.44 6.55
C ASN A 55 15.59 4.60 7.34
N LEU A 56 14.35 5.07 7.52
CA LEU A 56 13.27 4.19 7.95
C LEU A 56 12.76 3.43 6.72
N SER A 57 12.53 2.13 6.86
CA SER A 57 12.09 1.31 5.73
C SER A 57 11.20 0.15 6.13
N HIS A 58 10.44 -0.34 5.16
CA HIS A 58 9.63 -1.54 5.28
C HIS A 58 9.59 -2.31 3.95
N GLU A 59 9.59 -3.65 4.04
CA GLU A 59 9.43 -4.52 2.88
C GLU A 59 8.11 -4.29 2.16
N CYS A 60 8.14 -4.28 0.84
CA CYS A 60 6.96 -4.08 0.02
C CYS A 60 7.04 -4.95 -1.23
N PHE A 61 5.90 -5.16 -1.86
CA PHE A 61 5.85 -5.73 -3.19
C PHE A 61 5.97 -4.61 -4.24
N PRO A 62 7.04 -4.59 -5.06
CA PRO A 62 7.11 -3.69 -6.21
C PRO A 62 6.17 -4.18 -7.31
N MET A 63 5.02 -3.52 -7.44
CA MET A 63 4.06 -3.85 -8.49
C MET A 63 4.45 -3.23 -9.83
N GLU A 64 4.31 -4.00 -10.90
CA GLU A 64 4.33 -3.47 -12.27
C GLU A 64 2.92 -3.12 -12.75
N ASN A 65 1.94 -3.93 -12.37
CA ASN A 65 0.52 -3.73 -12.63
C ASN A 65 -0.31 -4.60 -11.68
N TRP A 66 -1.61 -4.33 -11.61
CA TRP A 66 -2.53 -5.06 -10.74
C TRP A 66 -2.71 -6.52 -11.14
N GLN A 67 -2.51 -6.88 -12.40
CA GLN A 67 -2.57 -8.28 -12.84
C GLN A 67 -1.50 -9.13 -12.15
N LYS A 68 -0.25 -8.62 -12.05
CA LYS A 68 0.83 -9.28 -11.31
C LYS A 68 0.58 -9.34 -9.81
N VAL A 69 -0.04 -8.30 -9.23
CA VAL A 69 -0.44 -8.32 -7.82
C VAL A 69 -1.45 -9.44 -7.58
N LYS A 70 -2.51 -9.53 -8.40
CA LYS A 70 -3.57 -10.54 -8.28
C LYS A 70 -3.09 -11.96 -8.58
N SER A 71 -2.07 -12.15 -9.41
CA SER A 71 -1.50 -13.48 -9.67
C SER A 71 -0.60 -13.98 -8.54
N LYS A 72 0.05 -13.07 -7.80
CA LYS A 72 0.92 -13.40 -6.67
C LYS A 72 0.19 -13.50 -5.34
N PHE A 73 -0.85 -12.67 -5.15
CA PHE A 73 -1.56 -12.56 -3.88
C PHE A 73 -3.05 -12.83 -4.06
N THR A 74 -3.58 -13.77 -3.28
CA THR A 74 -5.02 -13.93 -3.10
C THR A 74 -5.50 -12.89 -2.08
N ILE A 75 -5.85 -11.69 -2.56
CA ILE A 75 -6.27 -10.57 -1.70
C ILE A 75 -7.76 -10.72 -1.36
N ASN A 76 -8.04 -11.10 -0.12
CA ASN A 76 -9.37 -11.14 0.46
C ASN A 76 -9.26 -10.94 1.99
N LYS A 77 -10.38 -10.70 2.66
CA LYS A 77 -10.42 -10.40 4.10
C LYS A 77 -9.97 -11.54 5.03
N LYS A 78 -9.85 -12.78 4.53
CA LYS A 78 -9.25 -13.88 5.32
C LYS A 78 -7.73 -13.79 5.38
N ASN A 79 -7.11 -13.20 4.35
CA ASN A 79 -5.66 -13.14 4.20
C ASN A 79 -5.09 -11.78 4.57
N TYR A 80 -5.85 -10.70 4.37
CA TYR A 80 -5.38 -9.33 4.61
C TYR A 80 -6.45 -8.49 5.27
N ASP A 81 -6.01 -7.74 6.27
CA ASP A 81 -6.79 -6.75 6.98
C ASP A 81 -6.64 -5.36 6.38
N VAL A 82 -5.42 -5.00 5.97
CA VAL A 82 -5.08 -3.68 5.43
C VAL A 82 -4.14 -3.81 4.24
N LEU A 83 -4.42 -3.04 3.18
CA LEU A 83 -3.48 -2.79 2.08
C LEU A 83 -2.89 -1.40 2.22
N PHE A 84 -1.56 -1.30 2.14
CA PHE A 84 -0.83 -0.04 2.11
C PHE A 84 -0.27 0.18 0.71
N LEU A 85 -0.57 1.32 0.08
CA LEU A 85 -0.14 1.68 -1.27
C LEU A 85 0.75 2.93 -1.22
N ASP A 86 2.02 2.79 -1.62
CA ASP A 86 2.91 3.95 -1.77
C ASP A 86 3.08 4.36 -3.24
N GLU A 87 3.30 5.65 -3.44
CA GLU A 87 3.48 6.30 -4.74
C GLU A 87 2.37 5.93 -5.76
N ILE A 88 1.12 5.94 -5.28
CA ILE A 88 -0.08 5.56 -6.03
C ILE A 88 -0.29 6.37 -7.32
N GLN A 89 0.25 7.59 -7.39
CA GLN A 89 0.17 8.43 -8.60
C GLN A 89 0.90 7.83 -9.82
N PHE A 90 1.73 6.80 -9.62
CA PHE A 90 2.37 6.04 -10.70
C PHE A 90 1.59 4.78 -11.11
N MET A 91 0.44 4.49 -10.47
CA MET A 91 -0.43 3.38 -10.82
C MET A 91 -1.50 3.84 -11.84
N ASP A 92 -2.10 2.91 -12.58
CA ASP A 92 -3.22 3.25 -13.47
C ASP A 92 -4.43 3.73 -12.67
N THR A 93 -4.86 4.97 -12.88
CA THR A 93 -5.90 5.62 -12.06
C THR A 93 -7.23 4.87 -12.09
N LYS A 94 -7.69 4.46 -13.29
CA LYS A 94 -9.03 3.88 -13.43
C LYS A 94 -9.06 2.48 -12.82
N GLU A 95 -8.10 1.64 -13.18
CA GLU A 95 -7.98 0.28 -12.65
C GLU A 95 -7.79 0.30 -11.12
N THR A 96 -6.96 1.22 -10.61
CA THR A 96 -6.69 1.34 -9.17
C THR A 96 -7.94 1.70 -8.38
N ILE A 97 -8.77 2.65 -8.85
CA ILE A 97 -10.03 3.00 -8.18
C ILE A 97 -10.99 1.81 -8.14
N GLU A 98 -11.18 1.12 -9.28
CA GLU A 98 -12.07 -0.05 -9.37
C GLU A 98 -11.62 -1.17 -8.42
N ILE A 99 -10.31 -1.40 -8.30
CA ILE A 99 -9.74 -2.42 -7.44
C ILE A 99 -9.87 -2.06 -5.96
N ILE A 100 -9.58 -0.81 -5.58
CA ILE A 100 -9.74 -0.33 -4.21
C ILE A 100 -11.20 -0.49 -3.78
N GLU A 101 -12.17 -0.12 -4.63
CA GLU A 101 -13.59 -0.35 -4.35
C GLU A 101 -13.89 -1.84 -4.08
N GLY A 102 -13.30 -2.73 -4.88
CA GLY A 102 -13.38 -4.18 -4.67
C GLY A 102 -12.81 -4.65 -3.32
N PHE A 103 -11.76 -4.01 -2.80
CA PHE A 103 -11.19 -4.34 -1.48
C PHE A 103 -12.05 -3.80 -0.34
N LEU A 104 -12.52 -2.56 -0.45
CA LEU A 104 -13.39 -1.93 0.55
C LEU A 104 -14.71 -2.70 0.71
N THR A 105 -15.32 -3.13 -0.39
CA THR A 105 -16.55 -3.96 -0.37
C THR A 105 -16.33 -5.31 0.31
N GLN A 106 -15.12 -5.86 0.28
CA GLN A 106 -14.73 -7.08 0.99
C GLN A 106 -14.40 -6.84 2.48
N GLY A 107 -14.40 -5.60 2.96
CA GLY A 107 -14.07 -5.27 4.35
C GLY A 107 -12.57 -5.13 4.62
N ILE A 108 -11.75 -4.93 3.59
CA ILE A 108 -10.31 -4.69 3.70
C ILE A 108 -10.09 -3.18 3.74
N ASP A 109 -9.29 -2.71 4.69
CA ASP A 109 -8.93 -1.30 4.78
C ASP A 109 -7.82 -0.98 3.76
N VAL A 110 -7.83 0.22 3.20
CA VAL A 110 -6.81 0.68 2.25
C VAL A 110 -6.26 2.02 2.70
N VAL A 111 -4.94 2.15 2.70
CA VAL A 111 -4.18 3.34 3.09
C VAL A 111 -3.19 3.72 2.01
#